data_AF-A0ABD5CNZ5-F1
#
_entry.id   AF-A0ABD5CNZ5-F1
#
_cell.length_a   1.000
_cell.length_b   1.000
_cell.length_c   1.000
_cell.angle_alpha   90.00
_cell.angle_beta   90.00
_cell.angle_gamma   90.00
#
_symmetry.space_group_name_H-M   'P 1'
#
loop_
_entity.id
_entity.type
_entity.pdbx_description
1 polymer ?
#
loop_
_entity_poly.entity_id
_entity_poly.type
_entity_poly.pdbx_seq_one_letter_code
_entity_poly.pdbx_strand_id
1 'polypeptide(L)'
;MSNRVELIDLLQRAFGKKAAAYWLERLDEAGISCGPIQTVDQVVAHEQTRALDIQRTTRDGAATFVGLPVEERRRDTAAFSGRLPCQEGTVW
;
A
#
# COMPACT_ATOMS: atom_id res chain seq x y z
N MET A 1 -5.99 27.68 2.86
CA MET A 1 -4.57 27.30 3.06
C MET A 1 -3.68 28.39 2.48
N SER A 2 -3.48 29.51 3.18
CA SER A 2 -2.86 30.69 2.56
C SER A 2 -1.33 30.70 2.55
N ASN A 3 -0.67 29.87 3.36
CA ASN A 3 0.80 29.91 3.52
C ASN A 3 1.49 28.57 3.18
N ARG A 4 0.78 27.65 2.52
CA ARG A 4 1.29 26.30 2.26
C ARG A 4 2.54 26.33 1.36
N VAL A 5 2.56 27.19 0.35
CA VAL A 5 3.66 27.28 -0.62
C VAL A 5 4.94 27.76 0.07
N GLU A 6 4.85 28.88 0.79
CA GLU A 6 5.99 29.44 1.53
C GLU A 6 6.54 28.45 2.57
N LEU A 7 5.67 27.76 3.30
CA LEU A 7 6.09 26.76 4.28
C LEU A 7 6.84 25.59 3.62
N ILE A 8 6.36 25.11 2.46
CA ILE A 8 7.03 24.02 1.74
C ILE A 8 8.43 24.45 1.30
N ASP A 9 8.59 25.66 0.78
CA ASP A 9 9.90 26.18 0.35
C ASP A 9 10.90 26.24 1.52
N LEU A 10 10.46 26.70 2.69
CA LEU A 10 11.30 26.75 3.90
C LEU A 10 11.71 25.33 4.34
N LEU A 11 10.77 24.39 4.33
CA LEU A 11 11.03 23.00 4.72
C LEU A 11 11.96 22.30 3.72
N GLN A 12 11.78 22.49 2.42
CA GLN A 12 12.66 21.92 1.39
C GLN A 12 14.10 22.40 1.55
N ARG A 13 14.31 23.70 1.79
CA ARG A 13 15.65 24.25 2.07
C ARG A 13 16.28 23.67 3.33
N ALA A 14 15.49 23.34 4.35
CA ALA A 14 15.99 22.73 5.57
C ALA A 14 16.32 21.24 5.35
N PHE A 15 15.39 20.47 4.81
CA PHE A 15 15.55 19.03 4.58
C PHE A 15 16.67 18.71 3.58
N GLY A 16 16.91 19.57 2.58
CA GLY A 16 18.00 19.42 1.62
C GLY A 16 19.42 19.51 2.20
N LYS A 17 19.58 19.91 3.48
CA LYS A 17 20.90 20.06 4.11
C LYS A 17 21.53 18.75 4.60
N LYS A 18 20.73 17.68 4.75
CA LYS A 18 21.17 16.40 5.30
C LYS A 18 20.50 15.25 4.55
N ALA A 19 21.10 14.06 4.60
CA ALA A 19 20.51 12.86 4.00
C ALA A 19 19.20 12.46 4.68
N ALA A 20 18.34 11.73 3.96
CA ALA A 20 17.05 11.26 4.50
C ALA A 20 17.22 10.44 5.80
N ALA A 21 18.23 9.58 5.88
CA ALA A 21 18.51 8.76 7.06
C ALA A 21 18.71 9.60 8.34
N TYR A 22 19.42 10.73 8.23
CA TYR A 22 19.62 11.66 9.35
C TYR A 22 18.29 12.23 9.87
N TRP A 23 17.39 12.60 8.95
CA TRP A 23 16.09 13.15 9.33
C TRP A 23 15.15 12.09 9.89
N LEU A 24 15.15 10.87 9.33
CA LEU A 24 14.34 9.77 9.86
C LEU A 24 14.68 9.50 11.33
N GLU A 25 15.96 9.41 11.66
CA GLU A 25 16.40 9.20 13.05
C GLU A 25 15.93 10.34 13.97
N ARG A 26 16.10 11.60 13.54
CA ARG A 26 15.72 12.78 14.34
C ARG A 26 14.24 12.97 14.52
N LEU A 27 13.46 12.64 13.49
CA LEU A 27 12.00 12.73 13.55
C LEU A 27 11.42 11.58 14.38
N ASP A 28 12.00 10.38 14.31
CA ASP A 28 11.61 9.25 15.14
C ASP A 28 11.86 9.53 16.64
N GLU A 29 13.03 10.04 17.01
CA GLU A 29 13.32 10.48 18.38
C GLU A 29 12.36 11.58 18.87
N ALA A 30 11.88 12.43 17.96
CA ALA A 30 10.91 13.47 18.27
C ALA A 30 9.46 12.93 18.34
N GLY A 31 9.24 11.62 18.13
CA GLY A 31 7.90 11.01 18.09
C GLY A 31 7.09 11.42 16.86
N ILE A 32 7.73 11.96 15.83
CA ILE A 32 7.08 12.38 14.60
C ILE A 32 7.05 11.19 13.64
N SER A 33 5.84 10.70 13.38
CA SER A 33 5.61 9.63 12.40
C SER A 33 6.06 10.08 11.01
N CYS A 34 7.16 9.52 10.56
CA CYS A 34 7.73 9.73 9.24
C CYS A 34 8.25 8.40 8.67
N GLY A 35 8.41 8.33 7.35
CA GLY A 35 8.89 7.13 6.68
C GLY A 35 9.59 7.47 5.37
N PRO A 36 10.47 6.59 4.88
CA PRO A 36 11.13 6.79 3.61
C PRO A 36 10.12 6.73 2.46
N ILE A 37 10.37 7.50 1.40
CA ILE A 37 9.65 7.36 0.13
C ILE A 37 10.26 6.16 -0.59
N GLN A 38 9.45 5.11 -0.75
CA GLN A 38 9.88 3.86 -1.38
C GLN A 38 9.70 3.93 -2.90
N THR A 39 10.62 3.31 -3.65
CA THR A 39 10.45 3.00 -5.08
C THR A 39 9.50 1.82 -5.28
N VAL A 40 9.07 1.58 -6.52
CA VAL A 40 8.12 0.49 -6.81
C VAL A 40 8.69 -0.88 -6.45
N ASP A 41 9.96 -1.14 -6.78
CA ASP A 41 10.67 -2.37 -6.42
C ASP A 41 10.79 -2.55 -4.89
N GLN A 42 11.04 -1.45 -4.16
CA GLN A 42 11.08 -1.46 -2.70
C GLN A 42 9.70 -1.76 -2.10
N VAL A 43 8.63 -1.17 -2.63
CA VAL A 43 7.25 -1.46 -2.21
C VAL A 43 6.91 -2.94 -2.44
N VAL A 44 7.31 -3.51 -3.58
CA VAL A 44 7.10 -4.93 -3.88
C VAL A 44 7.88 -5.82 -2.89
N ALA A 45 9.09 -5.44 -2.49
CA ALA A 45 9.85 -6.20 -1.49
C ALA A 45 9.45 -5.93 -0.03
N HIS A 46 8.59 -4.93 0.23
CA HIS A 46 8.36 -4.41 1.57
C HIS A 46 7.56 -5.36 2.47
N GLU A 47 7.91 -5.39 3.76
CA GLU A 47 7.25 -6.22 4.78
C GLU A 47 5.75 -5.92 4.89
N GLN A 48 5.36 -4.65 4.90
CA GLN A 48 3.94 -4.26 4.96
C GLN A 48 3.15 -4.83 3.76
N THR A 49 3.76 -4.86 2.56
CA THR A 49 3.11 -5.39 1.36
C THR A 49 2.91 -6.90 1.46
N ARG A 50 3.85 -7.60 2.09
CA ARG A 50 3.74 -9.03 2.41
C ARG A 50 2.70 -9.28 3.50
N ALA A 51 2.67 -8.45 4.54
CA ALA A 51 1.74 -8.58 5.66
C ALA A 51 0.28 -8.38 5.24
N LEU A 52 0.02 -7.50 4.26
CA LEU A 52 -1.30 -7.30 3.68
C LEU A 52 -1.67 -8.36 2.64
N ASP A 53 -0.74 -9.24 2.26
CA ASP A 53 -0.94 -10.31 1.28
C ASP A 53 -1.62 -9.82 0.00
N ILE A 54 -1.21 -8.64 -0.49
CA ILE A 54 -1.78 -8.02 -1.70
C ILE A 54 -1.06 -8.42 -2.97
N GLN A 55 0.14 -8.98 -2.87
CA GLN A 55 0.81 -9.59 -4.03
C GLN A 55 0.33 -11.02 -4.18
N ARG A 56 -0.50 -11.25 -5.20
CA ARG A 56 -1.11 -12.55 -5.46
C ARG A 56 -0.55 -13.13 -6.75
N THR A 57 -0.23 -14.41 -6.71
CA THR A 57 0.18 -15.16 -7.90
C THR A 57 -0.98 -16.00 -8.40
N THR A 58 -1.19 -16.02 -9.71
CA THR A 58 -2.19 -16.89 -10.34
C THR A 58 -1.90 -18.37 -10.02
N ARG A 59 -2.94 -19.20 -9.99
CA ARG A 59 -2.85 -20.62 -9.59
C ARG A 59 -1.87 -21.45 -10.43
N ASP A 60 -1.68 -21.06 -11.68
CA ASP A 60 -0.74 -21.65 -12.66
C ASP A 60 0.67 -21.05 -12.59
N GLY A 61 0.90 -20.05 -11.72
CA GLY A 61 2.18 -19.36 -11.58
C GLY A 61 2.50 -18.37 -12.70
N ALA A 62 1.59 -18.14 -13.66
CA ALA A 62 1.90 -17.40 -14.88
C ALA A 62 2.06 -15.89 -14.66
N ALA A 63 1.44 -15.32 -13.62
CA ALA A 63 1.48 -13.89 -13.34
C ALA A 63 1.36 -13.59 -11.85
N THR A 64 1.97 -12.48 -11.43
CA THR A 64 1.78 -11.88 -10.10
C THR A 64 1.14 -10.51 -10.26
N PHE A 65 0.11 -10.22 -9.48
CA PHE A 65 -0.66 -8.99 -9.56
C PHE A 65 -0.97 -8.43 -8.16
N VAL A 66 -1.39 -7.16 -8.11
CA VAL A 66 -1.81 -6.49 -6.88
C VAL A 66 -3.31 -6.65 -6.70
N GLY A 67 -3.71 -7.38 -5.66
CA GLY A 67 -5.09 -7.55 -5.22
C GLY A 67 -5.57 -6.44 -4.29
N LEU A 68 -6.85 -6.47 -3.94
CA LEU A 68 -7.44 -5.54 -2.98
C LEU A 68 -7.00 -5.91 -1.54
N PRO A 69 -6.59 -4.94 -0.70
CA PRO A 69 -6.26 -5.16 0.71
C PRO A 69 -7.53 -5.27 1.57
N VAL A 70 -8.49 -6.10 1.16
CA VAL A 70 -9.73 -6.30 1.91
C VAL A 70 -9.80 -7.73 2.36
N GLU A 71 -9.64 -7.92 3.66
CA GLU A 71 -9.96 -9.17 4.32
C GLU A 71 -11.43 -9.13 4.73
N GLU A 72 -12.28 -9.84 3.98
CA GLU A 72 -13.64 -10.07 4.44
C GLU A 72 -13.60 -11.12 5.55
N ARG A 73 -13.71 -10.66 6.79
CA ARG A 73 -13.91 -11.55 7.93
C ARG A 73 -15.25 -12.26 7.76
N ARG A 74 -15.21 -13.49 7.24
CA ARG A 74 -16.39 -14.33 7.06
C ARG A 74 -17.07 -14.50 8.42
N ARG A 75 -18.26 -13.93 8.60
CA ARG A 75 -19.15 -14.35 9.67
C ARG A 75 -19.73 -15.69 9.26
N ASP A 76 -19.54 -16.72 10.10
CA ASP A 76 -20.26 -17.99 9.97
C ASP A 76 -21.75 -17.71 10.16
N THR A 77 -22.40 -17.33 9.07
CA THR A 77 -23.84 -17.29 8.95
C THR A 77 -24.19 -18.55 8.20
N ALA A 78 -24.96 -19.44 8.83
CA ALA A 78 -25.37 -20.70 8.23
C ALA A 78 -25.97 -20.45 6.83
N ALA A 79 -25.30 -21.03 5.83
CA ALA A 79 -25.63 -21.20 4.42
C ALA A 79 -26.82 -20.38 3.85
N PHE A 80 -26.52 -19.28 3.16
CA PHE A 80 -27.37 -18.83 2.05
C PHE A 80 -27.01 -19.66 0.80
N SER A 81 -27.74 -20.74 0.58
CA SER A 81 -27.64 -21.59 -0.62
C SER A 81 -28.26 -20.87 -1.82
N GLY A 82 -27.45 -20.11 -2.55
CA GLY A 82 -27.85 -19.47 -3.80
C GLY A 82 -26.72 -19.51 -4.83
N ARG A 83 -26.40 -20.70 -5.36
CA ARG A 83 -25.56 -20.82 -6.56
C ARG A 83 -26.38 -20.30 -7.74
N LEU A 84 -26.02 -19.13 -8.27
CA LEU A 84 -26.37 -18.80 -9.65
C LEU A 84 -25.30 -19.43 -10.56
N PRO A 85 -25.68 -20.28 -11.53
CA PRO A 85 -24.71 -20.83 -12.47
C PRO A 85 -24.12 -19.72 -13.34
N CYS A 86 -22.86 -19.93 -13.74
CA CYS A 86 -22.18 -19.18 -14.78
C CYS A 86 -23.05 -19.26 -16.04
N GLN A 87 -23.69 -18.15 -16.44
CA GLN A 87 -24.43 -18.09 -17.70
C GLN A 87 -23.39 -18.15 -18.83
N GLU A 88 -23.35 -19.30 -19.50
CA GLU A 88 -22.50 -19.57 -20.64
C GLU A 88 -23.13 -18.89 -21.88
N GLY A 89 -22.40 -17.99 -22.53
CA GLY A 89 -22.70 -17.54 -23.89
C GLY A 89 -23.30 -16.14 -24.03
N THR A 90 -22.45 -15.15 -24.28
CA THR A 90 -22.74 -14.11 -25.28
C THR A 90 -21.43 -13.75 -25.97
N VAL A 91 -21.30 -14.20 -27.21
CA VAL A 91 -20.31 -13.72 -28.19
C VAL A 91 -20.78 -12.33 -28.62
N TRP A 92 -19.86 -11.36 -28.66
CA TRP A 92 -20.10 -10.00 -29.14
C TRP A 92 -20.55 -9.96 -30.60
#